data_AF-A0A5J4YVH8-F1
#
_entry.id   AF-A0A5J4YVH8-F1
#
_cell.length_a   1.000
_cell.length_b   1.000
_cell.length_c   1.000
_cell.angle_alpha   90.00
_cell.angle_beta   90.00
_cell.angle_gamma   90.00
#
_symmetry.space_group_name_H-M   'P 1'
#
loop_
_entity.id
_entity.type
_entity.pdbx_description
1 polymer ?
#
loop_
_entity_poly.entity_id
_entity_poly.type
_entity_poly.pdbx_seq_one_letter_code
_entity_poly.pdbx_strand_id
1 'polypeptide(L)'
;MIGVLFVPSVSGLSRDCKSSVSWSSQRAAGTTGQVRISRFASRGLTSVQKARTRSRVLALADGGNAAPPEAFTASELRKQEQSLQETSQQRAAAASGTGTLALKAAPSVGLLLVLNAGFAAAFRTLQIPFPAPLGGMLTLLTALLALRQVDKEKADAVTAWFRPGVSLFAKWLAVFFVPILVALPAAKLPPVADAWKCGFVVIGGFVCSLLSTAAVAEKFSTLSTRLQGGTGDKSKAGSKPKTAAAAPPTFAKRTALGWLGTALASLAASRFSPRVRAFRLVYGLALTLCGFCAGQMFPARLKKVIHPLISCTIFTLTGLTVAAQLSGASLLVLLREYLSKSPQMSAFGAGDVLLYLLGPSILSFAFQMYDRWELILKHKLEVFGTTLTASVLSLVGTAAAVRLIGIAPQYRLVLLPRMITAPLAIAMAQMLRTDAALAASAVSITGLLGANFHAPLLDIFGFKSPISRGLATGSAAHGLGSAAILGEGEPFPFAVIAMTLVGIFSTCLCATPPFRSLLLWIALGA
;
A
#
# COMPACT_ATOMS: atom_id res chain seq x y z
N MET A 1 -1.70 -3.13 37.08
CA MET A 1 -0.23 -3.33 37.05
C MET A 1 0.23 -3.34 35.59
N ILE A 2 0.57 -2.18 35.05
CA ILE A 2 1.15 -2.02 33.71
C ILE A 2 2.40 -1.19 33.91
N GLY A 3 3.55 -1.82 33.73
CA GLY A 3 4.85 -1.19 33.82
C GLY A 3 5.82 -1.93 32.91
N VAL A 4 6.73 -1.16 32.34
CA VAL A 4 7.95 -1.58 31.65
C VAL A 4 7.77 -1.99 30.19
N LEU A 5 8.04 -1.04 29.29
CA LEU A 5 9.04 -1.17 28.22
C LEU A 5 9.42 0.24 27.75
N PHE A 6 10.16 0.93 28.63
CA PHE A 6 11.07 2.01 28.28
C PHE A 6 12.47 1.39 28.46
N VAL A 7 13.29 1.37 27.42
CA VAL A 7 14.72 1.03 27.54
C VAL A 7 15.53 2.26 27.12
N PRO A 8 16.60 2.63 27.86
CA PRO A 8 17.14 3.97 27.89
C PRO A 8 18.33 4.18 26.96
N SER A 9 18.67 5.47 26.85
CA SER A 9 19.88 6.06 26.31
C SER A 9 21.17 5.39 26.81
N VAL A 10 22.14 5.16 25.92
CA VAL A 10 23.55 4.96 26.29
C VAL A 10 24.42 5.84 25.39
N SER A 11 25.00 6.85 26.03
CA SER A 11 26.12 7.65 25.57
C SER A 11 27.44 7.02 26.00
N GLY A 12 28.42 7.01 25.09
CA GLY A 12 29.84 6.93 25.43
C GLY A 12 30.52 5.60 25.10
N LEU A 13 31.29 5.57 24.02
CA LEU A 13 32.72 5.24 24.08
C LEU A 13 33.42 5.67 22.78
N SER A 14 34.38 6.58 22.92
CA SER A 14 35.41 6.92 21.94
C SER A 14 36.58 5.95 22.12
N ARG A 15 37.18 5.47 21.01
CA ARG A 15 38.63 5.60 20.73
C ARG A 15 39.04 4.87 19.45
N ASP A 16 39.70 5.65 18.60
CA ASP A 16 40.89 5.35 17.82
C ASP A 16 41.14 3.94 17.26
N CYS A 17 41.26 3.87 15.93
CA CYS A 17 42.40 3.20 15.34
C CYS A 17 42.79 3.86 14.00
N LYS A 18 43.85 4.66 14.05
CA LYS A 18 44.68 5.04 12.90
C LYS A 18 45.51 3.81 12.49
N SER A 19 45.54 3.49 11.20
CA SER A 19 46.74 2.86 10.63
C SER A 19 47.01 3.44 9.24
N SER A 20 48.10 4.18 9.21
CA SER A 20 48.85 4.67 8.06
C SER A 20 49.57 3.51 7.35
N VAL A 21 49.58 3.51 6.01
CA VAL A 21 50.67 2.87 5.25
C VAL A 21 51.13 3.82 4.15
N SER A 22 52.41 4.18 4.27
CA SER A 22 53.21 5.07 3.45
C SER A 22 53.50 4.50 2.07
N TRP A 23 53.49 5.38 1.07
CA TRP A 23 54.08 5.16 -0.25
C TRP A 23 55.61 5.18 -0.15
N SER A 24 56.28 4.17 -0.69
CA SER A 24 57.70 4.23 -1.04
C SER A 24 57.87 3.90 -2.52
N SER A 25 58.54 4.82 -3.21
CA SER A 25 58.93 4.74 -4.61
C SER A 25 60.18 3.86 -4.77
N GLN A 26 60.19 2.95 -5.74
CA GLN A 26 61.44 2.51 -6.36
C GLN A 26 61.29 2.42 -7.89
N ARG A 27 62.21 3.14 -8.55
CA ARG A 27 62.50 3.12 -9.99
C ARG A 27 63.38 1.90 -10.30
N ALA A 28 63.10 1.23 -11.42
CA ALA A 28 64.12 0.50 -12.19
C ALA A 28 63.74 0.54 -13.68
N ALA A 29 64.73 0.85 -14.51
CA ALA A 29 64.66 1.01 -15.96
C ALA A 29 64.77 -0.33 -16.70
N GLY A 30 64.26 -0.39 -17.94
CA GLY A 30 64.48 -1.52 -18.85
C GLY A 30 63.47 -1.59 -20.00
N THR A 31 63.87 -1.07 -21.16
CA THR A 31 63.21 -1.09 -22.48
C THR A 31 63.03 -2.50 -23.06
N THR A 32 61.80 -2.88 -23.44
CA THR A 32 61.39 -3.39 -24.77
C THR A 32 59.91 -3.83 -24.74
N GLY A 33 59.22 -3.62 -25.86
CA GLY A 33 57.76 -3.55 -25.93
C GLY A 33 56.99 -4.86 -25.74
N GLN A 34 55.88 -4.76 -25.03
CA GLN A 34 54.63 -5.46 -25.34
C GLN A 34 53.49 -4.82 -24.55
N VAL A 35 52.50 -4.29 -25.28
CA VAL A 35 51.30 -3.66 -24.73
C VAL A 35 50.45 -4.73 -24.04
N ARG A 36 50.57 -4.83 -22.71
CA ARG A 36 49.71 -5.68 -21.88
C ARG A 36 48.48 -4.86 -21.47
N ILE A 37 47.40 -4.99 -22.24
CA ILE A 37 46.09 -4.39 -21.91
C ILE A 37 45.59 -5.03 -20.60
N SER A 38 45.61 -4.25 -19.52
CA SER A 38 45.15 -4.69 -18.20
C SER A 38 43.62 -4.88 -18.22
N ARG A 39 43.20 -6.15 -18.14
CA ARG A 39 41.85 -6.56 -17.72
C ARG A 39 41.64 -6.21 -16.24
N PHE A 40 41.50 -4.93 -15.89
CA PHE A 40 41.17 -4.54 -14.51
C PHE A 40 40.38 -3.22 -14.44
N ALA A 41 39.36 -3.05 -15.27
CA ALA A 41 38.40 -1.94 -15.14
C ALA A 41 37.08 -2.23 -15.87
N SER A 42 36.34 -3.30 -15.52
CA SER A 42 35.02 -3.51 -16.14
C SER A 42 33.97 -4.22 -15.30
N ARG A 43 34.12 -4.27 -13.97
CA ARG A 43 33.04 -4.70 -13.08
C ARG A 43 32.32 -3.46 -12.54
N GLY A 44 31.18 -3.12 -13.15
CA GLY A 44 30.27 -2.07 -12.65
C GLY A 44 29.83 -0.98 -13.64
N LEU A 45 30.36 -0.95 -14.87
CA LEU A 45 30.01 0.07 -15.88
C LEU A 45 28.82 -0.37 -16.74
N THR A 46 27.86 0.53 -16.98
CA THR A 46 26.76 0.31 -17.93
C THR A 46 27.29 0.23 -19.37
N SER A 47 26.50 -0.33 -20.30
CA SER A 47 26.86 -0.47 -21.73
C SER A 47 27.28 0.86 -22.37
N VAL A 48 26.64 1.96 -21.96
CA VAL A 48 26.92 3.32 -22.41
C VAL A 48 28.27 3.82 -21.87
N GLN A 49 28.60 3.51 -20.61
CA GLN A 49 29.89 3.86 -20.04
C GLN A 49 31.03 3.08 -20.71
N LYS A 50 30.84 1.80 -21.03
CA LYS A 50 31.78 1.02 -21.84
C LYS A 50 32.00 1.62 -23.24
N ALA A 51 30.95 2.12 -23.89
CA ALA A 51 31.05 2.76 -25.20
C ALA A 51 31.83 4.09 -25.16
N ARG A 52 31.63 4.91 -24.11
CA ARG A 52 32.39 6.15 -23.88
C ARG A 52 33.87 5.88 -23.61
N THR A 53 34.20 4.88 -22.79
CA THR A 53 35.59 4.52 -22.51
C THR A 53 36.27 3.98 -23.76
N ARG A 54 35.56 3.17 -24.56
CA ARG A 54 36.09 2.62 -25.83
C ARG A 54 36.34 3.70 -26.89
N SER A 55 35.45 4.70 -27.00
CA SER A 55 35.62 5.82 -27.94
C SER A 55 36.76 6.76 -27.54
N ARG A 56 36.95 7.03 -26.23
CA ARG A 56 38.09 7.82 -25.75
C ARG A 56 39.43 7.10 -25.89
N VAL A 57 39.45 5.78 -25.78
CA VAL A 57 40.67 4.98 -25.97
C VAL A 57 41.05 4.87 -27.45
N LEU A 58 40.07 4.83 -28.37
CA LEU A 58 40.33 4.85 -29.82
C LEU A 58 40.78 6.23 -30.32
N ALA A 59 40.23 7.32 -29.78
CA ALA A 59 40.62 8.69 -30.17
C ALA A 59 42.05 9.10 -29.72
N LEU A 60 42.67 8.35 -28.79
CA LEU A 60 44.05 8.57 -28.37
C LEU A 60 45.05 7.66 -29.11
N ALA A 61 44.56 6.70 -29.90
CA ALA A 61 45.40 5.77 -30.65
C ALA A 61 45.66 6.22 -32.09
N ASP A 62 44.73 6.96 -32.71
CA ASP A 62 44.88 7.46 -34.07
C ASP A 62 45.20 8.96 -34.05
N GLY A 63 46.49 9.29 -34.18
CA GLY A 63 46.94 10.64 -34.51
C GLY A 63 46.50 10.97 -35.94
N GLY A 64 45.30 11.52 -36.10
CA GLY A 64 44.76 11.81 -37.43
C GLY A 64 43.48 12.63 -37.37
N ASN A 65 43.47 13.73 -38.12
CA ASN A 65 42.43 14.73 -38.23
C ASN A 65 41.09 14.11 -38.70
N ALA A 66 40.18 13.82 -37.76
CA ALA A 66 38.81 13.39 -38.05
C ALA A 66 37.82 14.29 -37.29
N ALA A 67 36.87 14.88 -38.02
CA ALA A 67 35.80 15.70 -37.47
C ALA A 67 35.02 14.92 -36.38
N PRO A 68 34.61 15.55 -35.27
CA PRO A 68 33.97 14.85 -34.19
C PRO A 68 32.62 14.27 -34.65
N PRO A 69 32.25 13.04 -34.26
CA PRO A 69 30.93 12.50 -34.56
C PRO A 69 29.88 13.38 -33.88
N GLU A 70 28.77 13.67 -34.57
CA GLU A 70 27.66 14.46 -34.03
C GLU A 70 27.28 13.95 -32.64
N ALA A 71 27.52 14.80 -31.63
CA ALA A 71 27.22 14.47 -30.25
C ALA A 71 25.71 14.45 -30.08
N PHE A 72 25.12 13.26 -29.98
CA PHE A 72 23.73 13.08 -29.57
C PHE A 72 23.40 14.01 -28.40
N THR A 73 22.39 14.85 -28.60
CA THR A 73 21.98 15.81 -27.57
C THR A 73 21.47 15.08 -26.34
N ALA A 74 21.59 15.70 -25.17
CA ALA A 74 21.14 15.08 -23.90
C ALA A 74 19.65 14.69 -23.92
N SER A 75 18.85 15.32 -24.77
CA SER A 75 17.43 14.99 -24.99
C SER A 75 17.25 13.68 -25.78
N GLU A 76 18.08 13.42 -26.78
CA GLU A 76 18.04 12.19 -27.58
C GLU A 76 18.55 10.99 -26.80
N LEU A 77 19.59 11.17 -26.01
CA LEU A 77 20.07 10.14 -25.07
C LEU A 77 19.01 9.80 -24.01
N ARG A 78 18.27 10.80 -23.50
CA ARG A 78 17.14 10.56 -22.59
C ARG A 78 15.99 9.82 -23.26
N LYS A 79 15.66 10.14 -24.52
CA LYS A 79 14.64 9.42 -25.30
C LYS A 79 15.05 7.96 -25.55
N GLN A 80 16.33 7.72 -25.81
CA GLN A 80 16.86 6.37 -26.04
C GLN A 80 16.97 5.55 -24.74
N GLU A 81 17.30 6.19 -23.61
CA GLU A 81 17.23 5.56 -22.28
C GLU A 81 15.77 5.23 -21.89
N GLN A 82 14.83 6.12 -22.19
CA GLN A 82 13.40 5.88 -21.99
C GLN A 82 12.89 4.71 -22.84
N SER A 83 13.24 4.65 -24.13
CA SER A 83 12.80 3.54 -25.00
C SER A 83 13.38 2.19 -24.59
N LEU A 84 14.64 2.16 -24.13
CA LEU A 84 15.28 0.95 -23.60
C LEU A 84 14.68 0.53 -22.26
N GLN A 85 14.32 1.49 -21.39
CA GLN A 85 13.60 1.21 -20.16
C GLN A 85 12.19 0.66 -20.44
N GLU A 86 11.44 1.25 -21.37
CA GLU A 86 10.13 0.76 -21.80
C GLU A 86 10.20 -0.66 -22.37
N THR A 87 11.20 -0.94 -23.21
CA THR A 87 11.40 -2.28 -23.81
C THR A 87 11.76 -3.32 -22.73
N SER A 88 12.57 -2.93 -21.74
CA SER A 88 12.94 -3.81 -20.61
C SER A 88 11.77 -4.05 -19.65
N GLN A 89 10.92 -3.04 -19.41
CA GLN A 89 9.68 -3.17 -18.65
C GLN A 89 8.65 -4.05 -19.37
N GLN A 90 8.53 -3.91 -20.70
CA GLN A 90 7.66 -4.76 -21.51
C GLN A 90 8.10 -6.23 -21.50
N ARG A 91 9.42 -6.50 -21.56
CA ARG A 91 9.96 -7.87 -21.43
C ARG A 91 9.78 -8.44 -20.02
N ALA A 92 9.93 -7.62 -18.97
CA ALA A 92 9.65 -8.04 -17.59
C ALA A 92 8.15 -8.32 -17.36
N ALA A 93 7.26 -7.53 -17.98
CA ALA A 93 5.82 -7.76 -17.96
C ALA A 93 5.42 -9.05 -18.71
N ALA A 94 6.08 -9.35 -19.84
CA ALA A 94 5.86 -10.59 -20.60
C ALA A 94 6.30 -11.86 -19.84
N ALA A 95 7.34 -11.77 -19.01
CA ALA A 95 7.79 -12.87 -18.14
C ALA A 95 6.91 -13.07 -16.89
N SER A 96 6.00 -12.12 -16.59
CA SER A 96 5.12 -12.13 -15.41
C SER A 96 3.77 -12.81 -15.68
N GLY A 97 3.80 -13.98 -16.30
CA GLY A 97 2.60 -14.83 -16.44
C GLY A 97 1.92 -14.99 -15.08
N THR A 98 0.66 -14.53 -14.98
CA THR A 98 -0.11 -14.54 -13.71
C THR A 98 -0.16 -15.94 -13.06
N GLY A 99 -0.08 -17.01 -13.87
CA GLY A 99 -0.02 -18.39 -13.41
C GLY A 99 1.29 -18.76 -12.67
N THR A 100 2.44 -18.28 -13.13
CA THR A 100 3.75 -18.54 -12.51
C THR A 100 3.92 -17.75 -11.21
N LEU A 101 3.36 -16.55 -11.11
CA LEU A 101 3.38 -15.74 -9.88
C LEU A 101 2.49 -16.35 -8.80
N ALA A 102 1.27 -16.79 -9.13
CA ALA A 102 0.35 -17.40 -8.18
C ALA A 102 0.93 -18.70 -7.59
N LEU A 103 1.53 -19.55 -8.43
CA LEU A 103 2.15 -20.81 -7.99
C LEU A 103 3.35 -20.55 -7.06
N LYS A 104 4.19 -19.56 -7.39
CA LYS A 104 5.33 -19.15 -6.54
C LYS A 104 4.89 -18.47 -5.24
N ALA A 105 3.72 -17.80 -5.24
CA ALA A 105 3.18 -17.13 -4.06
C ALA A 105 2.46 -18.09 -3.10
N ALA A 106 1.95 -19.22 -3.58
CA ALA A 106 1.18 -20.20 -2.80
C ALA A 106 1.80 -20.56 -1.43
N PRO A 107 3.10 -20.93 -1.31
CA PRO A 107 3.67 -21.27 0.00
C PRO A 107 3.70 -20.08 0.96
N SER A 108 4.09 -18.90 0.49
CA SER A 108 4.13 -17.69 1.33
C SER A 108 2.73 -17.24 1.77
N VAL A 109 1.73 -17.33 0.88
CA VAL A 109 0.33 -17.02 1.19
C VAL A 109 -0.24 -18.05 2.18
N GLY A 110 0.04 -19.33 1.97
CA GLY A 110 -0.33 -20.41 2.88
C GLY A 110 0.21 -20.20 4.29
N LEU A 111 1.48 -19.83 4.41
CA LEU A 111 2.08 -19.54 5.72
C LEU A 111 1.46 -18.28 6.36
N LEU A 112 1.17 -17.22 5.59
CA LEU A 112 0.46 -16.05 6.13
C LEU A 112 -0.96 -16.37 6.60
N LEU A 113 -1.66 -17.30 5.94
CA LEU A 113 -2.97 -17.79 6.36
C LEU A 113 -2.87 -18.54 7.69
N VAL A 114 -1.90 -19.45 7.82
CA VAL A 114 -1.65 -20.21 9.06
C VAL A 114 -1.27 -19.26 10.20
N LEU A 115 -0.36 -18.32 9.96
CA LEU A 115 0.03 -17.31 10.95
C LEU A 115 -1.18 -16.48 11.41
N ASN A 116 -2.01 -16.01 10.46
CA ASN A 116 -3.22 -15.24 10.80
C ASN A 116 -4.19 -16.05 11.67
N ALA A 117 -4.42 -17.33 11.34
CA ALA A 117 -5.25 -18.22 12.15
C ALA A 117 -4.65 -18.45 13.55
N GLY A 118 -3.32 -18.65 13.63
CA GLY A 118 -2.59 -18.80 14.89
C GLY A 118 -2.70 -17.57 15.79
N PHE A 119 -2.49 -16.37 15.25
CA PHE A 119 -2.69 -15.12 15.98
C PHE A 119 -4.16 -14.95 16.42
N ALA A 120 -5.12 -15.26 15.55
CA ALA A 120 -6.54 -15.18 15.90
C ALA A 120 -6.90 -16.14 17.05
N ALA A 121 -6.36 -17.36 17.06
CA ALA A 121 -6.53 -18.31 18.16
C ALA A 121 -5.89 -17.77 19.44
N ALA A 122 -4.61 -17.34 19.39
CA ALA A 122 -3.89 -16.82 20.55
C ALA A 122 -4.56 -15.59 21.19
N PHE A 123 -5.07 -14.66 20.39
CA PHE A 123 -5.75 -13.47 20.90
C PHE A 123 -7.08 -13.81 21.55
N ARG A 124 -7.80 -14.82 21.03
CA ARG A 124 -9.03 -15.32 21.65
C ARG A 124 -8.76 -16.02 22.98
N THR A 125 -7.73 -16.88 23.03
CA THR A 125 -7.36 -17.58 24.27
C THR A 125 -6.86 -16.63 25.35
N LEU A 126 -6.15 -15.57 24.96
CA LEU A 126 -5.64 -14.54 25.86
C LEU A 126 -6.67 -13.42 26.15
N GLN A 127 -7.89 -13.51 25.59
CA GLN A 127 -8.96 -12.51 25.72
C GLN A 127 -8.52 -11.07 25.44
N ILE A 128 -7.60 -10.88 24.49
CA ILE A 128 -7.07 -9.56 24.16
C ILE A 128 -8.12 -8.79 23.34
N PRO A 129 -8.61 -7.62 23.79
CA PRO A 129 -9.65 -6.83 23.10
C PRO A 129 -9.07 -6.02 21.91
N PHE A 130 -8.11 -6.59 21.20
CA PHE A 130 -7.39 -5.97 20.09
C PHE A 130 -7.52 -6.82 18.81
N PRO A 131 -7.59 -6.21 17.62
CA PRO A 131 -7.66 -6.97 16.37
C PRO A 131 -6.44 -7.88 16.18
N ALA A 132 -6.66 -9.19 16.22
CA ALA A 132 -5.59 -10.18 16.11
C ALA A 132 -4.70 -10.03 14.87
N PRO A 133 -5.21 -9.71 13.65
CA PRO A 133 -4.34 -9.49 12.49
C PRO A 133 -3.38 -8.32 12.66
N LEU A 134 -3.80 -7.24 13.32
CA LEU A 134 -2.94 -6.09 13.59
C LEU A 134 -1.91 -6.43 14.66
N GLY A 135 -2.32 -7.16 15.71
CA GLY A 135 -1.40 -7.68 16.72
C GLY A 135 -0.31 -8.55 16.09
N GLY A 136 -0.71 -9.51 15.26
CA GLY A 136 0.20 -10.37 14.50
C GLY A 136 1.15 -9.59 13.58
N MET A 137 0.65 -8.57 12.88
CA MET A 137 1.49 -7.69 12.06
C MET A 137 2.57 -6.97 12.90
N LEU A 138 2.21 -6.42 14.06
CA LEU A 138 3.17 -5.74 14.94
C LEU A 138 4.19 -6.72 15.54
N THR A 139 3.75 -7.92 15.91
CA THR A 139 4.62 -9.00 16.39
C THR A 139 5.62 -9.42 15.30
N LEU A 140 5.15 -9.65 14.07
CA LEU A 140 5.99 -10.00 12.93
C LEU A 140 7.01 -8.89 12.62
N LEU A 141 6.58 -7.63 12.59
CA LEU A 141 7.48 -6.50 12.37
C LEU A 141 8.55 -6.44 13.46
N THR A 142 8.16 -6.56 14.73
CA THR A 142 9.09 -6.54 15.86
C THR A 142 10.10 -7.70 15.78
N ALA A 143 9.63 -8.90 15.44
CA ALA A 143 10.49 -10.07 15.26
C ALA A 143 11.49 -9.87 14.11
N LEU A 144 11.05 -9.31 12.97
CA LEU A 144 11.94 -9.00 11.84
C LEU A 144 12.99 -7.94 12.22
N LEU A 145 12.59 -6.92 12.99
CA LEU A 145 13.52 -5.89 13.46
C LEU A 145 14.51 -6.40 14.51
N ALA A 146 14.08 -7.31 15.39
CA ALA A 146 14.98 -8.00 16.31
C ALA A 146 15.95 -8.91 15.56
N LEU A 147 15.46 -9.70 14.60
CA LEU A 147 16.30 -10.54 13.76
C LEU A 147 17.32 -9.69 12.98
N ARG A 148 16.92 -8.54 12.46
CA ARG A 148 17.81 -7.61 11.75
C ARG A 148 18.95 -7.07 12.63
N GLN A 149 18.75 -6.92 13.94
CA GLN A 149 19.80 -6.50 14.86
C GLN A 149 20.85 -7.58 15.08
N VAL A 150 20.44 -8.85 15.01
CA VAL A 150 21.33 -10.01 15.16
C VAL A 150 22.01 -10.37 13.84
N ASP A 151 21.22 -10.45 12.77
CA ASP A 151 21.62 -10.90 11.44
C ASP A 151 20.72 -10.26 10.36
N LYS A 152 21.21 -9.17 9.77
CA LYS A 152 20.51 -8.44 8.72
C LYS A 152 20.26 -9.32 7.48
N GLU A 153 21.20 -10.18 7.11
CA GLU A 153 21.08 -11.01 5.91
C GLU A 153 19.95 -12.03 6.05
N LYS A 154 19.81 -12.66 7.23
CA LYS A 154 18.69 -13.56 7.51
C LYS A 154 17.35 -12.84 7.51
N ALA A 155 17.27 -11.65 8.11
CA ALA A 155 16.03 -10.85 8.10
C ALA A 155 15.60 -10.47 6.67
N ASP A 156 16.57 -10.08 5.83
CA ASP A 156 16.34 -9.76 4.42
C ASP A 156 15.96 -11.03 3.62
N ALA A 157 16.56 -12.18 3.91
CA ALA A 157 16.23 -13.47 3.29
C ALA A 157 14.81 -13.94 3.63
N VAL A 158 14.40 -13.84 4.91
CA VAL A 158 13.02 -14.14 5.35
C VAL A 158 12.03 -13.25 4.61
N THR A 159 12.30 -11.95 4.55
CA THR A 159 11.43 -10.98 3.87
C THR A 159 11.38 -11.27 2.36
N ALA A 160 12.50 -11.61 1.74
CA ALA A 160 12.56 -12.00 0.33
C ALA A 160 11.73 -13.27 0.03
N TRP A 161 11.68 -14.23 0.95
CA TRP A 161 10.87 -15.44 0.82
C TRP A 161 9.37 -15.14 0.83
N PHE A 162 8.91 -14.20 1.68
CA PHE A 162 7.50 -13.78 1.71
C PHE A 162 7.10 -12.84 0.56
N ARG A 163 8.09 -12.28 -0.16
CA ARG A 163 7.87 -11.26 -1.20
C ARG A 163 6.85 -11.65 -2.28
N PRO A 164 6.81 -12.89 -2.81
CA PRO A 164 5.80 -13.28 -3.78
C PRO A 164 4.37 -13.16 -3.25
N GLY A 165 4.09 -13.64 -2.04
CA GLY A 165 2.78 -13.53 -1.39
C GLY A 165 2.42 -12.10 -1.01
N VAL A 166 3.37 -11.34 -0.47
CA VAL A 166 3.18 -9.90 -0.19
C VAL A 166 2.82 -9.14 -1.47
N SER A 167 3.49 -9.44 -2.58
CA SER A 167 3.19 -8.81 -3.87
C SER A 167 1.81 -9.18 -4.42
N LEU A 168 1.37 -10.42 -4.18
CA LEU A 168 0.03 -10.87 -4.55
C LEU A 168 -1.03 -10.12 -3.73
N PHE A 169 -0.86 -10.04 -2.41
CA PHE A 169 -1.78 -9.29 -1.56
C PHE A 169 -1.82 -7.82 -1.92
N ALA A 170 -0.68 -7.16 -2.14
CA ALA A 170 -0.65 -5.77 -2.57
C ALA A 170 -1.40 -5.55 -3.90
N LYS A 171 -1.28 -6.49 -4.85
CA LYS A 171 -1.94 -6.44 -6.16
C LYS A 171 -3.46 -6.61 -6.08
N TRP A 172 -3.95 -7.44 -5.17
CA TRP A 172 -5.37 -7.79 -5.05
C TRP A 172 -6.08 -7.19 -3.84
N LEU A 173 -5.40 -6.40 -3.01
CA LEU A 173 -5.92 -5.78 -1.80
C LEU A 173 -7.25 -5.06 -2.05
N ALA A 174 -7.36 -4.40 -3.20
CA ALA A 174 -8.55 -3.66 -3.58
C ALA A 174 -9.79 -4.56 -3.76
N VAL A 175 -9.62 -5.79 -4.22
CA VAL A 175 -10.72 -6.74 -4.42
C VAL A 175 -11.26 -7.27 -3.10
N PHE A 176 -10.40 -7.48 -2.11
CA PHE A 176 -10.80 -8.14 -0.86
C PHE A 176 -11.90 -7.39 -0.11
N PHE A 177 -12.09 -6.10 -0.37
CA PHE A 177 -13.15 -5.31 0.25
C PHE A 177 -14.37 -5.06 -0.64
N VAL A 178 -14.31 -5.39 -1.94
CA VAL A 178 -15.48 -5.30 -2.83
C VAL A 178 -16.72 -5.97 -2.23
N PRO A 179 -16.62 -7.09 -1.50
CA PRO A 179 -17.80 -7.73 -0.93
C PRO A 179 -18.68 -6.82 -0.07
N ILE A 180 -18.06 -5.89 0.64
CA ILE A 180 -18.77 -4.96 1.50
C ILE A 180 -19.57 -3.94 0.67
N LEU A 181 -18.99 -3.46 -0.43
CA LEU A 181 -19.66 -2.55 -1.35
C LEU A 181 -20.81 -3.28 -2.08
N VAL A 182 -20.61 -4.54 -2.44
CA VAL A 182 -21.65 -5.38 -3.05
C VAL A 182 -22.79 -5.65 -2.07
N ALA A 183 -22.50 -5.82 -0.78
CA ALA A 183 -23.50 -6.02 0.26
C ALA A 183 -24.20 -4.72 0.72
N LEU A 184 -23.77 -3.55 0.23
CA LEU A 184 -24.32 -2.26 0.66
C LEU A 184 -25.83 -2.11 0.47
N PRO A 185 -26.48 -2.62 -0.61
CA PRO A 185 -27.94 -2.59 -0.74
C PRO A 185 -28.68 -3.39 0.35
N ALA A 186 -28.01 -4.31 1.03
CA ALA A 186 -28.56 -5.06 2.17
C ALA A 186 -28.26 -4.41 3.53
N ALA A 187 -27.47 -3.32 3.58
CA ALA A 187 -27.13 -2.59 4.80
C ALA A 187 -28.22 -1.56 5.15
N LYS A 188 -28.32 -1.20 6.44
CA LYS A 188 -29.20 -0.12 6.90
C LYS A 188 -28.57 1.23 6.58
N LEU A 189 -28.86 1.76 5.41
CA LEU A 189 -28.37 3.06 4.97
C LEU A 189 -28.93 4.20 5.84
N PRO A 190 -28.17 5.30 6.04
CA PRO A 190 -28.71 6.50 6.65
C PRO A 190 -29.87 7.07 5.82
N PRO A 191 -30.89 7.66 6.47
CA PRO A 191 -31.90 8.44 5.76
C PRO A 191 -31.23 9.52 4.89
N VAL A 192 -31.89 9.95 3.81
CA VAL A 192 -31.35 10.95 2.87
C VAL A 192 -30.87 12.21 3.60
N ALA A 193 -31.58 12.64 4.64
CA ALA A 193 -31.25 13.79 5.48
C ALA A 193 -29.92 13.66 6.25
N ASP A 194 -29.49 12.45 6.58
CA ASP A 194 -28.18 12.19 7.21
C ASP A 194 -27.12 11.79 6.18
N ALA A 195 -27.52 11.19 5.06
CA ALA A 195 -26.60 10.73 4.02
C ALA A 195 -25.77 11.87 3.42
N TRP A 196 -26.38 13.03 3.12
CA TRP A 196 -25.64 14.18 2.59
C TRP A 196 -24.69 14.78 3.63
N LYS A 197 -25.07 14.78 4.91
CA LYS A 197 -24.20 15.22 6.02
C LYS A 197 -22.99 14.31 6.17
N CYS A 198 -23.20 12.99 6.07
CA CYS A 198 -22.11 12.01 6.04
C CYS A 198 -21.17 12.27 4.86
N GLY A 199 -21.72 12.54 3.66
CA GLY A 199 -20.94 12.92 2.48
C GLY A 199 -20.12 14.18 2.70
N PHE A 200 -20.71 15.21 3.31
CA PHE A 200 -20.02 16.45 3.65
C PHE A 200 -18.85 16.23 4.62
N VAL A 201 -19.03 15.41 5.67
CA VAL A 201 -17.94 15.04 6.59
C VAL A 201 -16.83 14.28 5.87
N VAL A 202 -17.18 13.37 4.96
CA VAL A 202 -16.18 12.59 4.21
C VAL A 202 -15.37 13.50 3.27
N ILE A 203 -16.03 14.38 2.52
CA ILE A 203 -15.38 15.29 1.56
C ILE A 203 -14.58 16.36 2.30
N GLY A 204 -15.22 17.11 3.19
CA GLY A 204 -14.57 18.17 3.96
C GLY A 204 -13.47 17.61 4.86
N GLY A 205 -13.73 16.47 5.50
CA GLY A 205 -12.73 15.75 6.28
C GLY A 205 -11.53 15.30 5.43
N PHE A 206 -11.72 14.84 4.20
CA PHE A 206 -10.62 14.49 3.30
C PHE A 206 -9.73 15.71 3.04
N VAL A 207 -10.33 16.84 2.64
CA VAL A 207 -9.59 18.09 2.36
C VAL A 207 -8.85 18.57 3.62
N CYS A 208 -9.53 18.63 4.76
CA CYS A 208 -8.93 19.03 6.03
C CYS A 208 -7.78 18.10 6.43
N SER A 209 -7.96 16.79 6.36
CA SER A 209 -6.91 15.81 6.68
C SER A 209 -5.72 15.94 5.73
N LEU A 210 -5.94 16.12 4.42
CA LEU A 210 -4.88 16.26 3.43
C LEU A 210 -4.02 17.50 3.72
N LEU A 211 -4.66 18.67 3.82
CA LEU A 211 -3.97 19.94 4.00
C LEU A 211 -3.32 20.07 5.38
N SER A 212 -4.02 19.66 6.45
CA SER A 212 -3.43 19.67 7.80
C SER A 212 -2.23 18.72 7.90
N THR A 213 -2.30 17.54 7.30
CA THR A 213 -1.16 16.61 7.31
C THR A 213 0.03 17.17 6.52
N ALA A 214 -0.22 17.79 5.36
CA ALA A 214 0.84 18.42 4.58
C ALA A 214 1.54 19.55 5.34
N ALA A 215 0.76 20.41 6.01
CA ALA A 215 1.29 21.48 6.85
C ALA A 215 2.09 20.93 8.05
N VAL A 216 1.58 19.90 8.71
CA VAL A 216 2.29 19.23 9.83
C VAL A 216 3.60 18.61 9.35
N ALA A 217 3.61 17.98 8.17
CA ALA A 217 4.82 17.39 7.58
C ALA A 217 5.91 18.42 7.33
N GLU A 218 5.56 19.60 6.80
CA GLU A 218 6.53 20.69 6.60
C GLU A 218 7.07 21.24 7.92
N LYS A 219 6.23 21.33 8.96
CA LYS A 219 6.68 21.74 10.31
C LYS A 219 7.66 20.73 10.90
N PHE A 220 7.38 19.44 10.83
CA PHE A 220 8.31 18.42 11.31
C PHE A 220 9.58 18.36 10.46
N SER A 221 9.50 18.56 9.15
CA SER A 221 10.68 18.67 8.30
C SER A 221 11.56 19.85 8.69
N THR A 222 10.95 21.03 8.92
CA THR A 222 11.67 22.21 9.41
C THR A 222 12.29 21.96 10.78
N LEU A 223 11.56 21.34 11.71
CA LEU A 223 12.09 20.98 13.04
C LEU A 223 13.28 20.01 12.94
N SER A 224 13.17 18.98 12.10
CA SER A 224 14.22 18.00 11.85
C SER A 224 15.50 18.67 11.32
N THR A 225 15.38 19.60 10.37
CA THR A 225 16.54 20.37 9.85
C THR A 225 17.18 21.27 10.91
N ARG A 226 16.39 21.86 11.82
CA ARG A 226 16.91 22.69 12.92
C ARG A 226 17.69 21.84 13.93
N LEU A 227 17.16 20.67 14.30
CA LEU A 227 17.80 19.75 15.25
C LEU A 227 19.09 19.15 14.71
N GLN A 228 19.21 19.01 13.39
CA GLN A 228 20.44 18.52 12.73
C GLN A 228 21.51 19.61 12.54
N GLY A 229 21.34 20.81 13.11
CA GLY A 229 22.37 21.83 13.18
C GLY A 229 22.71 22.47 11.84
N GLY A 230 21.73 23.07 11.15
CA GLY A 230 21.90 24.14 10.16
C GLY A 230 22.78 23.90 8.92
N THR A 231 23.44 22.73 8.79
CA THR A 231 24.37 22.39 7.70
C THR A 231 23.82 21.29 6.79
N GLY A 232 22.52 21.01 6.87
CA GLY A 232 21.83 20.11 5.96
C GLY A 232 21.44 20.82 4.67
N ASP A 233 22.22 20.58 3.62
CA ASP A 233 21.93 20.89 2.21
C ASP A 233 20.42 20.80 1.91
N LYS A 234 19.76 21.96 1.75
CA LYS A 234 18.41 22.04 1.21
C LYS A 234 18.48 21.54 -0.23
N SER A 235 18.14 20.26 -0.43
CA SER A 235 18.08 19.55 -1.73
C SER A 235 19.16 18.48 -1.87
N LYS A 236 18.94 17.34 -1.22
CA LYS A 236 19.27 16.03 -1.79
C LYS A 236 18.42 14.94 -1.12
N ALA A 237 17.09 15.07 -1.29
CA ALA A 237 16.25 13.89 -1.42
C ALA A 237 16.70 13.21 -2.72
N GLY A 238 17.72 12.37 -2.61
CA GLY A 238 18.42 11.76 -3.74
C GLY A 238 18.97 10.41 -3.35
N SER A 239 18.30 9.71 -2.44
CA SER A 239 18.49 8.26 -2.33
C SER A 239 17.46 7.62 -3.24
N LYS A 240 17.87 7.24 -4.46
CA LYS A 240 17.09 6.32 -5.31
C LYS A 240 16.67 5.14 -4.44
N PRO A 241 15.37 4.94 -4.16
CA PRO A 241 14.93 3.72 -3.52
C PRO A 241 15.29 2.56 -4.45
N LYS A 242 15.98 1.54 -3.94
CA LYS A 242 16.28 0.29 -4.67
C LYS A 242 15.04 -0.60 -4.89
N THR A 243 13.86 -0.02 -4.88
CA THR A 243 12.61 -0.75 -5.12
C THR A 243 11.86 0.01 -6.20
N ALA A 244 12.00 -0.48 -7.43
CA ALA A 244 11.12 -0.10 -8.52
C ALA A 244 9.69 -0.30 -8.03
N ALA A 245 8.97 0.81 -7.87
CA ALA A 245 7.57 0.76 -7.54
C ALA A 245 6.88 0.03 -8.69
N ALA A 246 6.24 -1.10 -8.39
CA ALA A 246 5.53 -1.86 -9.39
C ALA A 246 4.42 -0.97 -9.98
N ALA A 247 4.42 -0.81 -11.30
CA ALA A 247 3.33 -0.18 -12.04
C ALA A 247 1.98 -0.74 -11.58
N PRO A 248 0.86 0.02 -11.70
CA PRO A 248 -0.45 -0.52 -11.39
C PRO A 248 -0.63 -1.85 -12.13
N PRO A 249 -1.15 -2.89 -11.46
CA PRO A 249 -1.16 -4.22 -12.03
C PRO A 249 -1.93 -4.23 -13.34
N THR A 250 -1.23 -4.38 -14.46
CA THR A 250 -1.85 -4.63 -15.76
C THR A 250 -2.30 -6.07 -15.77
N PHE A 251 -3.61 -6.28 -15.66
CA PHE A 251 -4.20 -7.60 -15.85
C PHE A 251 -4.31 -7.87 -17.35
N ALA A 252 -3.89 -9.07 -17.77
CA ALA A 252 -4.04 -9.48 -19.15
C ALA A 252 -5.54 -9.70 -19.45
N LYS A 253 -5.99 -9.32 -20.65
CA LYS A 253 -7.35 -9.63 -21.17
C LYS A 253 -7.73 -11.09 -20.94
N ARG A 254 -6.78 -12.00 -21.12
CA ARG A 254 -6.93 -13.44 -20.89
C ARG A 254 -7.35 -13.78 -19.45
N THR A 255 -6.86 -13.05 -18.46
CA THR A 255 -7.22 -13.26 -17.05
C THR A 255 -8.68 -12.90 -16.79
N ALA A 256 -9.14 -11.76 -17.33
CA ALA A 256 -10.55 -11.36 -17.22
C ALA A 256 -11.48 -12.37 -17.91
N LEU A 257 -11.13 -12.81 -19.13
CA LEU A 257 -11.87 -13.83 -19.87
C LEU A 257 -11.90 -15.17 -19.15
N GLY A 258 -10.79 -15.59 -18.53
CA GLY A 258 -10.75 -16.81 -17.71
C GLY A 258 -11.73 -16.75 -16.55
N TRP A 259 -11.74 -15.65 -15.80
CA TRP A 259 -12.71 -15.45 -14.71
C TRP A 259 -14.16 -15.39 -15.20
N LEU A 260 -14.41 -14.77 -16.36
CA LEU A 260 -15.74 -14.75 -16.97
C LEU A 260 -16.19 -16.16 -17.35
N GLY A 261 -15.31 -16.96 -17.97
CA GLY A 261 -15.58 -18.36 -18.30
C GLY A 261 -15.90 -19.20 -17.06
N THR A 262 -15.11 -19.07 -16.00
CA THR A 262 -15.37 -19.73 -14.71
C THR A 262 -16.70 -19.31 -14.10
N ALA A 263 -17.05 -18.03 -14.19
CA ALA A 263 -18.34 -17.54 -13.70
C ALA A 263 -19.50 -18.16 -14.49
N LEU A 264 -19.46 -18.12 -15.83
CA LEU A 264 -20.51 -18.69 -16.67
C LEU A 264 -20.66 -20.21 -16.47
N ALA A 265 -19.54 -20.95 -16.40
CA ALA A 265 -19.55 -22.39 -16.13
C ALA A 265 -20.15 -22.71 -14.75
N SER A 266 -19.77 -21.94 -13.72
CA SER A 266 -20.30 -22.13 -12.36
C SER A 266 -21.77 -21.77 -12.25
N LEU A 267 -22.23 -20.75 -12.98
CA LEU A 267 -23.64 -20.38 -13.05
C LEU A 267 -24.46 -21.49 -13.73
N ALA A 268 -23.97 -22.05 -14.84
CA ALA A 268 -24.60 -23.20 -15.50
C ALA A 268 -24.66 -24.42 -14.57
N ALA A 269 -23.56 -24.77 -13.91
CA ALA A 269 -23.50 -25.88 -12.96
C ALA A 269 -24.46 -25.69 -11.76
N SER A 270 -24.59 -24.46 -11.25
CA SER A 270 -25.51 -24.14 -10.15
C SER A 270 -26.98 -24.38 -10.52
N ARG A 271 -27.30 -24.38 -11.83
CA ARG A 271 -28.65 -24.61 -12.36
C ARG A 271 -29.02 -26.09 -12.35
N PHE A 272 -28.06 -26.96 -12.66
CA PHE A 272 -28.24 -28.42 -12.62
C PHE A 272 -28.21 -28.96 -11.19
N SER A 273 -27.47 -28.32 -10.29
CA SER A 273 -27.31 -28.76 -8.90
C SER A 273 -27.52 -27.61 -7.91
N PRO A 274 -28.76 -27.11 -7.74
CA PRO A 274 -29.06 -25.92 -6.94
C PRO A 274 -28.81 -26.10 -5.44
N ARG A 275 -28.69 -27.34 -4.94
CA ARG A 275 -28.32 -27.63 -3.54
C ARG A 275 -26.83 -27.45 -3.27
N VAL A 276 -25.98 -27.45 -4.30
CA VAL A 276 -24.53 -27.35 -4.16
C VAL A 276 -24.13 -25.88 -4.09
N ARG A 277 -24.01 -25.36 -2.85
CA ARG A 277 -23.58 -23.97 -2.58
C ARG A 277 -22.22 -23.61 -3.16
N ALA A 278 -21.34 -24.59 -3.33
CA ALA A 278 -20.00 -24.38 -3.89
C ALA A 278 -20.04 -23.72 -5.27
N PHE A 279 -20.99 -24.08 -6.14
CA PHE A 279 -21.09 -23.45 -7.47
C PHE A 279 -21.48 -21.97 -7.38
N ARG A 280 -22.36 -21.59 -6.46
CA ARG A 280 -22.72 -20.18 -6.23
C ARG A 280 -21.58 -19.38 -5.59
N LEU A 281 -20.80 -20.00 -4.72
CA LEU A 281 -19.57 -19.42 -4.18
C LEU A 281 -18.56 -19.15 -5.30
N VAL A 282 -18.23 -20.15 -6.11
CA VAL A 282 -17.28 -20.00 -7.22
C VAL A 282 -17.79 -18.96 -8.23
N TYR A 283 -19.09 -18.97 -8.52
CA TYR A 283 -19.73 -17.95 -9.36
C TYR A 283 -19.49 -16.53 -8.83
N GLY A 284 -19.88 -16.25 -7.57
CA GLY A 284 -19.74 -14.91 -6.99
C GLY A 284 -18.29 -14.44 -6.91
N LEU A 285 -17.36 -15.36 -6.62
CA LEU A 285 -15.93 -15.06 -6.53
C LEU A 285 -15.36 -14.75 -7.91
N ALA A 286 -15.65 -15.59 -8.91
CA ALA A 286 -15.21 -15.39 -10.28
C ALA A 286 -15.79 -14.10 -10.89
N LEU A 287 -17.06 -13.81 -10.61
CA LEU A 287 -17.73 -12.58 -11.04
C LEU A 287 -17.05 -11.34 -10.46
N THR A 288 -16.73 -11.36 -9.16
CA THR A 288 -16.03 -10.24 -8.48
C THR A 288 -14.64 -10.04 -9.08
N LEU A 289 -13.86 -11.11 -9.26
CA LEU A 289 -12.52 -11.04 -9.84
C LEU A 289 -12.54 -10.60 -11.31
N CYS A 290 -13.51 -11.07 -12.09
CA CYS A 290 -13.75 -10.64 -13.46
C CYS A 290 -14.05 -9.14 -13.52
N GLY A 291 -15.00 -8.67 -12.71
CA GLY A 291 -15.40 -7.26 -12.66
C GLY A 291 -14.23 -6.34 -12.29
N PHE A 292 -13.36 -6.77 -11.38
CA PHE A 292 -12.16 -6.00 -11.03
C PHE A 292 -11.15 -5.99 -12.17
N CYS A 293 -10.85 -7.14 -12.77
CA CYS A 293 -9.91 -7.21 -13.90
C CYS A 293 -10.40 -6.36 -15.08
N ALA A 294 -11.70 -6.43 -15.40
CA ALA A 294 -12.33 -5.62 -16.43
C ALA A 294 -12.26 -4.11 -16.10
N GLY A 295 -12.57 -3.71 -14.87
CA GLY A 295 -12.45 -2.32 -14.42
C GLY A 295 -11.02 -1.78 -14.50
N GLN A 296 -10.03 -2.62 -14.19
CA GLN A 296 -8.62 -2.26 -14.33
C GLN A 296 -8.16 -2.12 -15.79
N MET A 297 -8.95 -2.58 -16.76
CA MET A 297 -8.66 -2.42 -18.19
C MET A 297 -9.25 -1.15 -18.79
N PHE A 298 -10.02 -0.36 -18.03
CA PHE A 298 -10.57 0.89 -18.53
C PHE A 298 -9.48 1.90 -18.91
N PRO A 299 -9.71 2.73 -19.95
CA PRO A 299 -8.77 3.78 -20.34
C PRO A 299 -8.60 4.78 -19.19
N ALA A 300 -7.42 5.41 -19.09
CA ALA A 300 -7.06 6.27 -17.96
C ALA A 300 -8.08 7.41 -17.71
N ARG A 301 -8.70 7.96 -18.77
CA ARG A 301 -9.75 8.98 -18.66
C ARG A 301 -11.01 8.43 -17.98
N LEU A 302 -11.41 7.21 -18.31
CA LEU A 302 -12.59 6.57 -17.74
C LEU A 302 -12.33 6.14 -16.29
N LYS A 303 -11.12 5.71 -15.93
CA LYS A 303 -10.75 5.35 -14.55
C LYS A 303 -10.87 6.50 -13.55
N LYS A 304 -10.73 7.75 -14.02
CA LYS A 304 -10.94 8.94 -13.17
C LYS A 304 -12.40 9.10 -12.76
N VAL A 305 -13.33 8.69 -13.62
CA VAL A 305 -14.79 8.82 -13.40
C VAL A 305 -15.37 7.54 -12.82
N ILE A 306 -15.04 6.40 -13.42
CA ILE A 306 -15.49 5.06 -13.02
C ILE A 306 -14.28 4.32 -12.46
N HIS A 307 -14.11 4.43 -11.14
CA HIS A 307 -13.03 3.72 -10.47
C HIS A 307 -13.22 2.20 -10.61
N PRO A 308 -12.15 1.41 -10.81
CA PRO A 308 -12.21 -0.05 -10.97
C PRO A 308 -13.00 -0.79 -9.89
N LEU A 309 -13.05 -0.23 -8.68
CA LEU A 309 -13.86 -0.76 -7.57
C LEU A 309 -15.35 -0.58 -7.78
N ILE A 310 -15.78 0.61 -8.19
CA ILE A 310 -17.20 0.91 -8.43
C ILE A 310 -17.68 0.05 -9.60
N SER A 311 -16.90 -0.02 -10.69
CA SER A 311 -17.24 -0.91 -11.81
C SER A 311 -17.29 -2.38 -11.40
N CYS A 312 -16.38 -2.83 -10.53
CA CYS A 312 -16.38 -4.19 -10.02
C CYS A 312 -17.62 -4.47 -9.15
N THR A 313 -18.00 -3.55 -8.27
CA THR A 313 -19.22 -3.65 -7.46
C THR A 313 -20.47 -3.70 -8.33
N ILE A 314 -20.60 -2.79 -9.30
CA ILE A 314 -21.73 -2.77 -10.24
C ILE A 314 -21.78 -4.08 -11.03
N PHE A 315 -20.66 -4.52 -11.59
CA PHE A 315 -20.58 -5.78 -12.34
C PHE A 315 -20.99 -6.99 -11.49
N THR A 316 -20.54 -7.03 -10.23
CA THR A 316 -20.88 -8.10 -9.30
C THR A 316 -22.37 -8.07 -8.94
N LEU A 317 -22.93 -6.89 -8.68
CA LEU A 317 -24.36 -6.72 -8.43
C LEU A 317 -25.20 -7.15 -9.64
N THR A 318 -24.82 -6.72 -10.84
CA THR A 318 -25.51 -7.11 -12.08
C THR A 318 -25.48 -8.62 -12.28
N GLY A 319 -24.32 -9.28 -12.11
CA GLY A 319 -24.29 -10.74 -12.21
C GLY A 319 -25.14 -11.43 -11.14
N LEU A 320 -25.09 -10.97 -9.88
CA LEU A 320 -25.97 -11.50 -8.83
C LEU A 320 -27.47 -11.29 -9.16
N THR A 321 -27.85 -10.17 -9.77
CA THR A 321 -29.24 -9.96 -10.22
C THR A 321 -29.64 -10.90 -11.35
N VAL A 322 -28.74 -11.15 -12.32
CA VAL A 322 -28.97 -12.13 -13.38
C VAL A 322 -29.14 -13.52 -12.78
N ALA A 323 -28.27 -13.91 -11.85
CA ALA A 323 -28.41 -15.18 -11.14
C ALA A 323 -29.71 -15.26 -10.31
N ALA A 324 -30.15 -14.16 -9.71
CA ALA A 324 -31.41 -14.06 -8.97
C ALA A 324 -32.61 -14.34 -9.88
N GLN A 325 -32.70 -13.60 -10.99
CA GLN A 325 -33.75 -13.78 -12.01
C GLN A 325 -33.76 -15.20 -12.56
N LEU A 326 -32.58 -15.73 -12.86
CA LEU A 326 -32.41 -17.07 -13.40
C LEU A 326 -32.79 -18.17 -12.40
N SER A 327 -32.60 -17.97 -11.10
CA SER A 327 -32.92 -18.95 -10.05
C SER A 327 -34.33 -18.79 -9.47
N GLY A 328 -35.02 -17.70 -9.78
CA GLY A 328 -36.29 -17.31 -9.14
C GLY A 328 -36.13 -16.82 -7.70
N ALA A 329 -34.90 -16.61 -7.22
CA ALA A 329 -34.62 -16.10 -5.88
C ALA A 329 -34.61 -14.57 -5.86
N SER A 330 -34.84 -13.98 -4.68
CA SER A 330 -34.68 -12.53 -4.52
C SER A 330 -33.19 -12.15 -4.44
N LEU A 331 -32.84 -10.96 -4.94
CA LEU A 331 -31.47 -10.43 -4.86
C LEU A 331 -30.95 -10.40 -3.42
N LEU A 332 -31.81 -10.11 -2.44
CA LEU A 332 -31.43 -10.08 -1.03
C LEU A 332 -30.97 -11.45 -0.50
N VAL A 333 -31.57 -12.54 -0.98
CA VAL A 333 -31.13 -13.90 -0.61
C VAL A 333 -29.73 -14.15 -1.15
N LEU A 334 -29.47 -13.82 -2.41
CA LEU A 334 -28.16 -14.01 -3.03
C LEU A 334 -27.09 -13.09 -2.44
N LEU A 335 -27.44 -11.87 -2.03
CA LEU A 335 -26.54 -10.97 -1.31
C LEU A 335 -26.16 -11.55 0.06
N ARG A 336 -27.12 -12.16 0.78
CA ARG A 336 -26.86 -12.85 2.06
C ARG A 336 -26.06 -14.13 1.87
N GLU A 337 -26.24 -14.87 0.77
CA GLU A 337 -25.40 -16.03 0.46
C GLU A 337 -24.00 -15.60 0.02
N TYR A 338 -23.87 -14.49 -0.71
CA TYR A 338 -22.59 -13.94 -1.14
C TYR A 338 -21.76 -13.46 0.06
N LEU A 339 -22.40 -12.79 1.03
CA LEU A 339 -21.78 -12.35 2.28
C LEU A 339 -22.58 -12.91 3.48
N SER A 340 -22.30 -14.17 3.83
CA SER A 340 -23.01 -14.90 4.87
C SER A 340 -22.65 -14.45 6.27
N LYS A 341 -21.46 -13.87 6.45
CA LYS A 341 -20.89 -13.47 7.75
C LYS A 341 -20.78 -14.65 8.72
N SER A 342 -20.75 -15.88 8.21
CA SER A 342 -20.62 -17.08 9.04
C SER A 342 -19.22 -17.17 9.64
N PRO A 343 -19.07 -17.62 10.90
CA PRO A 343 -17.75 -17.90 11.48
C PRO A 343 -17.15 -19.22 10.96
N GLN A 344 -17.93 -20.11 10.34
CA GLN A 344 -17.48 -21.40 9.81
C GLN A 344 -17.15 -21.31 8.32
N MET A 345 -15.93 -21.73 7.94
CA MET A 345 -15.48 -21.73 6.54
C MET A 345 -16.37 -22.56 5.60
N SER A 346 -17.02 -23.62 6.11
CA SER A 346 -17.95 -24.46 5.34
C SER A 346 -19.21 -23.73 4.88
N ALA A 347 -19.53 -22.58 5.48
CA ALA A 347 -20.69 -21.75 5.16
C ALA A 347 -20.30 -20.38 4.57
N PHE A 348 -19.03 -20.20 4.19
CA PHE A 348 -18.58 -18.97 3.56
C PHE A 348 -19.25 -18.76 2.21
N GLY A 349 -19.71 -17.54 1.98
CA GLY A 349 -19.99 -17.03 0.65
C GLY A 349 -18.73 -16.57 -0.06
N ALA A 350 -18.88 -16.20 -1.34
CA ALA A 350 -17.79 -15.64 -2.13
C ALA A 350 -17.16 -14.40 -1.48
N GLY A 351 -18.01 -13.54 -0.89
CA GLY A 351 -17.61 -12.35 -0.17
C GLY A 351 -16.88 -12.64 1.12
N ASP A 352 -17.29 -13.66 1.87
CA ASP A 352 -16.61 -14.07 3.12
C ASP A 352 -15.20 -14.58 2.84
N VAL A 353 -14.99 -15.34 1.75
CA VAL A 353 -13.65 -15.77 1.31
C VAL A 353 -12.75 -14.56 1.06
N LEU A 354 -13.24 -13.57 0.33
CA LEU A 354 -12.49 -12.35 0.02
C LEU A 354 -12.19 -11.52 1.28
N LEU A 355 -13.16 -11.39 2.20
CA LEU A 355 -12.93 -10.71 3.48
C LEU A 355 -11.99 -11.49 4.41
N TYR A 356 -12.00 -12.82 4.36
CA TYR A 356 -11.09 -13.65 5.15
C TYR A 356 -9.62 -13.39 4.78
N LEU A 357 -9.33 -13.10 3.51
CA LEU A 357 -8.00 -12.74 3.02
C LEU A 357 -7.50 -11.37 3.52
N LEU A 358 -8.37 -10.53 4.11
CA LEU A 358 -7.96 -9.25 4.70
C LEU A 358 -6.99 -9.43 5.87
N GLY A 359 -7.19 -10.45 6.71
CA GLY A 359 -6.32 -10.73 7.86
C GLY A 359 -4.87 -10.98 7.45
N PRO A 360 -4.59 -12.01 6.63
CA PRO A 360 -3.26 -12.27 6.08
C PRO A 360 -2.66 -11.08 5.31
N SER A 361 -3.51 -10.28 4.63
CA SER A 361 -3.05 -9.07 3.98
C SER A 361 -2.55 -8.01 4.97
N ILE A 362 -3.16 -7.87 6.15
CA ILE A 362 -2.67 -6.99 7.22
C ILE A 362 -1.31 -7.50 7.72
N LEU A 363 -1.14 -8.81 7.92
CA LEU A 363 0.16 -9.39 8.30
C LEU A 363 1.24 -9.07 7.26
N SER A 364 0.89 -9.05 5.96
CA SER A 364 1.82 -8.70 4.89
C SER A 364 2.40 -7.28 5.01
N PHE A 365 1.71 -6.36 5.69
CA PHE A 365 2.19 -4.99 5.91
C PHE A 365 3.42 -4.94 6.82
N ALA A 366 3.65 -5.96 7.67
CA ALA A 366 4.87 -6.07 8.45
C ALA A 366 6.11 -6.11 7.56
N PHE A 367 6.07 -6.92 6.49
CA PHE A 367 7.14 -7.04 5.52
C PHE A 367 7.30 -5.77 4.67
N GLN A 368 6.18 -5.12 4.30
CA GLN A 368 6.24 -3.85 3.56
C GLN A 368 6.83 -2.70 4.39
N MET A 369 6.59 -2.69 5.70
CA MET A 369 7.22 -1.75 6.63
C MET A 369 8.70 -2.05 6.83
N TYR A 370 9.06 -3.33 6.96
CA TYR A 370 10.45 -3.78 7.06
C TYR A 370 11.28 -3.35 5.84
N ASP A 371 10.76 -3.56 4.62
CA ASP A 371 11.40 -3.15 3.36
C ASP A 371 11.72 -1.64 3.30
N ARG A 372 10.97 -0.83 4.04
CA ARG A 372 11.10 0.64 4.07
C ARG A 372 11.70 1.16 5.37
N TRP A 373 12.20 0.28 6.22
CA TRP A 373 12.64 0.63 7.57
C TRP A 373 13.78 1.66 7.58
N GLU A 374 14.74 1.55 6.66
CA GLU A 374 15.84 2.53 6.54
C GLU A 374 15.34 3.93 6.18
N LEU A 375 14.32 4.02 5.32
CA LEU A 375 13.70 5.29 4.95
C LEU A 375 12.92 5.90 6.12
N ILE A 376 12.23 5.05 6.89
CA ILE A 376 11.53 5.46 8.12
C ILE A 376 12.53 6.03 9.12
N LEU A 377 13.64 5.34 9.37
CA LEU A 377 14.65 5.80 10.33
C LEU A 377 15.34 7.10 9.88
N LYS A 378 15.61 7.24 8.58
CA LYS A 378 16.21 8.45 8.00
C LYS A 378 15.33 9.69 8.21
N HIS A 379 14.01 9.53 8.14
CA HIS A 379 13.03 10.62 8.29
C HIS A 379 12.12 10.40 9.50
N LYS A 380 12.67 9.88 10.61
CA LYS A 380 11.86 9.40 11.75
C LYS A 380 10.98 10.49 12.36
N LEU A 381 11.47 11.72 12.47
CA LEU A 381 10.70 12.82 13.06
C LEU A 381 9.55 13.24 12.15
N GLU A 382 9.80 13.36 10.85
CA GLU A 382 8.80 13.69 9.85
C GLU A 382 7.76 12.57 9.75
N VAL A 383 8.20 11.32 9.65
CA VAL A 383 7.32 10.16 9.48
C VAL A 383 6.46 9.94 10.72
N PHE A 384 7.06 9.75 11.91
CA PHE A 384 6.31 9.44 13.12
C PHE A 384 5.53 10.64 13.64
N GLY A 385 6.13 11.82 13.65
CA GLY A 385 5.47 13.05 14.10
C GLY A 385 4.23 13.35 13.26
N THR A 386 4.37 13.34 11.93
CA THR A 386 3.25 13.65 11.03
C THR A 386 2.15 12.61 11.11
N THR A 387 2.48 11.32 11.04
CA THR A 387 1.46 10.26 11.00
C THR A 387 0.72 10.12 12.33
N LEU A 388 1.39 10.33 13.46
CA LEU A 388 0.74 10.35 14.77
C LEU A 388 -0.19 11.56 14.91
N THR A 389 0.29 12.76 14.59
CA THR A 389 -0.54 13.97 14.65
C THR A 389 -1.72 13.88 13.68
N ALA A 390 -1.52 13.39 12.46
CA ALA A 390 -2.59 13.19 11.48
C ALA A 390 -3.68 12.22 11.99
N SER A 391 -3.25 11.12 12.64
CA SER A 391 -4.18 10.13 13.22
C SER A 391 -5.04 10.76 14.32
N VAL A 392 -4.43 11.49 15.25
CA VAL A 392 -5.15 12.19 16.33
C VAL A 392 -6.09 13.25 15.77
N LEU A 393 -5.58 14.15 14.91
CA LEU A 393 -6.35 15.26 14.34
C LEU A 393 -7.55 14.76 13.55
N SER A 394 -7.38 13.70 12.77
CA SER A 394 -8.47 13.18 11.95
C SER A 394 -9.50 12.40 12.77
N LEU A 395 -9.10 11.62 13.77
CA LEU A 395 -10.05 10.93 14.66
C LEU A 395 -10.87 11.93 15.48
N VAL A 396 -10.18 12.85 16.18
CA VAL A 396 -10.81 13.87 17.01
C VAL A 396 -11.61 14.85 16.16
N GLY A 397 -11.03 15.32 15.05
CA GLY A 397 -11.68 16.25 14.13
C GLY A 397 -12.92 15.65 13.47
N THR A 398 -12.88 14.38 13.07
CA THR A 398 -14.06 13.70 12.51
C THR A 398 -15.11 13.48 13.60
N ALA A 399 -14.73 13.06 14.81
CA ALA A 399 -15.65 12.92 15.95
C ALA A 399 -16.35 14.25 16.29
N ALA A 400 -15.62 15.37 16.29
CA ALA A 400 -16.21 16.68 16.50
C ALA A 400 -17.13 17.08 15.35
N ALA A 401 -16.69 16.90 14.09
CA ALA A 401 -17.47 17.28 12.91
C ALA A 401 -18.81 16.55 12.82
N VAL A 402 -18.85 15.23 13.05
CA VAL A 402 -20.11 14.46 12.98
C VAL A 402 -21.14 14.90 14.02
N ARG A 403 -20.68 15.39 15.18
CA ARG A 403 -21.54 15.97 16.22
C ARG A 403 -22.00 17.37 15.85
N LEU A 404 -21.07 18.25 15.43
CA LEU A 404 -21.37 19.64 15.07
C LEU A 404 -22.34 19.75 13.90
N ILE A 405 -22.22 18.87 12.91
CA ILE A 405 -23.12 18.82 11.75
C ILE A 405 -24.48 18.19 12.10
N GLY A 406 -24.62 17.62 13.30
CA GLY A 406 -25.87 17.04 13.77
C GLY A 406 -26.28 15.79 12.98
N ILE A 407 -25.33 14.89 12.71
CA ILE A 407 -25.63 13.55 12.17
C ILE A 407 -26.32 12.72 13.26
N ALA A 408 -27.29 11.88 12.89
CA ALA A 408 -27.93 11.01 13.89
C ALA A 408 -26.91 10.11 14.64
N PRO A 409 -27.02 9.94 15.98
CA PRO A 409 -26.01 9.29 16.82
C PRO A 409 -25.55 7.91 16.31
N GLN A 410 -26.46 7.11 15.75
CA GLN A 410 -26.19 5.77 15.23
C GLN A 410 -25.23 5.75 14.04
N TYR A 411 -25.09 6.86 13.29
CA TYR A 411 -24.21 6.97 12.12
C TYR A 411 -22.92 7.74 12.38
N ARG A 412 -22.78 8.41 13.53
CA ARG A 412 -21.59 9.23 13.83
C ARG A 412 -20.30 8.40 13.86
N LEU A 413 -20.34 7.27 14.58
CA LEU A 413 -19.17 6.40 14.77
C LEU A 413 -18.68 5.73 13.48
N VAL A 414 -19.57 5.57 12.49
CA VAL A 414 -19.25 4.98 11.18
C VAL A 414 -18.14 5.74 10.46
N LEU A 415 -18.09 7.07 10.63
CA LEU A 415 -17.20 7.94 9.85
C LEU A 415 -15.82 8.12 10.48
N LEU A 416 -15.64 7.78 11.77
CA LEU A 416 -14.36 7.88 12.46
C LEU A 416 -13.21 7.15 11.72
N PRO A 417 -13.37 5.89 11.26
CA PRO A 417 -12.30 5.18 10.55
C PRO A 417 -12.11 5.59 9.08
N ARG A 418 -12.71 6.68 8.58
CA ARG A 418 -12.69 7.05 7.14
C ARG A 418 -11.29 7.22 6.52
N MET A 419 -10.27 7.53 7.33
CA MET A 419 -8.92 7.87 6.86
C MET A 419 -7.98 6.66 6.73
N ILE A 420 -8.33 5.52 7.32
CA ILE A 420 -7.46 4.33 7.34
C ILE A 420 -7.86 3.33 6.26
N THR A 421 -7.00 2.37 5.95
CA THR A 421 -7.30 1.35 4.93
C THR A 421 -8.50 0.49 5.35
N ALA A 422 -9.31 0.06 4.39
CA ALA A 422 -10.52 -0.74 4.62
C ALA A 422 -10.34 -1.94 5.59
N PRO A 423 -9.28 -2.78 5.50
CA PRO A 423 -9.08 -3.86 6.47
C PRO A 423 -9.03 -3.37 7.93
N LEU A 424 -8.30 -2.27 8.18
CA LEU A 424 -8.16 -1.68 9.51
C LEU A 424 -9.40 -0.89 9.93
N ALA A 425 -10.11 -0.30 8.98
CA ALA A 425 -11.38 0.39 9.22
C ALA A 425 -12.47 -0.57 9.70
N ILE A 426 -12.55 -1.77 9.12
CA ILE A 426 -13.49 -2.82 9.55
C ILE A 426 -13.16 -3.25 10.98
N ALA A 427 -11.88 -3.47 11.29
CA ALA A 427 -11.44 -3.83 12.63
C ALA A 427 -11.77 -2.72 13.66
N MET A 428 -11.52 -1.46 13.30
CA MET A 428 -11.88 -0.31 14.12
C MET A 428 -13.40 -0.14 14.28
N ALA A 429 -14.18 -0.41 13.24
CA ALA A 429 -15.64 -0.37 13.30
C ALA A 429 -16.20 -1.42 14.28
N GLN A 430 -15.62 -2.62 14.30
CA GLN A 430 -15.95 -3.66 15.28
C GLN A 430 -15.62 -3.20 16.71
N MET A 431 -14.45 -2.59 16.92
CA MET A 431 -14.08 -2.04 18.22
C MET A 431 -15.08 -0.98 18.65
N LEU A 432 -15.45 -0.05 17.78
CA LEU A 432 -16.43 1.02 18.01
C LEU A 432 -17.89 0.54 18.06
N ARG A 433 -18.15 -0.75 17.79
CA ARG A 433 -19.50 -1.36 17.71
C ARG A 433 -20.41 -0.63 16.70
N THR A 434 -19.87 -0.31 15.53
CA THR A 434 -20.59 0.34 14.44
C THR A 434 -20.64 -0.53 13.18
N ASP A 435 -21.42 -0.12 12.17
CA ASP A 435 -21.61 -0.88 10.95
C ASP A 435 -20.33 -0.84 10.08
N ALA A 436 -19.67 -2.00 9.96
CA ALA A 436 -18.45 -2.14 9.17
C ALA A 436 -18.65 -1.89 7.67
N ALA A 437 -19.86 -2.12 7.14
CA ALA A 437 -20.15 -1.92 5.74
C ALA A 437 -20.22 -0.44 5.39
N LEU A 438 -20.89 0.35 6.24
CA LEU A 438 -20.92 1.80 6.09
C LEU A 438 -19.52 2.42 6.31
N ALA A 439 -18.75 1.91 7.28
CA ALA A 439 -17.40 2.40 7.56
C ALA A 439 -16.46 2.18 6.36
N ALA A 440 -16.44 0.98 5.79
CA ALA A 440 -15.64 0.68 4.61
C ALA A 440 -16.11 1.46 3.36
N SER A 441 -17.40 1.79 3.27
CA SER A 441 -17.94 2.66 2.22
C SER A 441 -17.41 4.08 2.34
N ALA A 442 -17.43 4.65 3.56
CA ALA A 442 -16.87 5.98 3.84
C ALA A 442 -15.36 6.04 3.53
N VAL A 443 -14.61 4.99 3.89
CA VAL A 443 -13.19 4.82 3.51
C VAL A 443 -13.03 4.78 2.00
N SER A 444 -13.81 3.96 1.31
CA SER A 444 -13.71 3.82 -0.15
C SER A 444 -13.93 5.18 -0.83
N ILE A 445 -14.96 5.94 -0.42
CA ILE A 445 -15.21 7.29 -0.93
C ILE A 445 -14.02 8.22 -0.64
N THR A 446 -13.50 8.22 0.59
CA THR A 446 -12.31 9.02 0.98
C THR A 446 -11.11 8.70 0.08
N GLY A 447 -10.84 7.43 -0.17
CA GLY A 447 -9.75 7.00 -1.04
C GLY A 447 -9.94 7.39 -2.50
N LEU A 448 -11.18 7.37 -3.01
CA LEU A 448 -11.51 7.85 -4.35
C LEU A 448 -11.29 9.35 -4.50
N LEU A 449 -11.67 10.13 -3.48
CA LEU A 449 -11.41 11.56 -3.45
C LEU A 449 -9.90 11.81 -3.49
N GLY A 450 -9.13 11.10 -2.68
CA GLY A 450 -7.67 11.15 -2.72
C GLY A 450 -7.12 10.86 -4.10
N ALA A 451 -7.48 9.71 -4.68
CA ALA A 451 -6.94 9.26 -5.96
C ALA A 451 -7.16 10.26 -7.12
N ASN A 452 -8.20 11.10 -7.04
CA ASN A 452 -8.51 12.08 -8.09
C ASN A 452 -8.08 13.51 -7.75
N PHE A 453 -8.12 13.89 -6.46
CA PHE A 453 -7.99 15.29 -6.04
C PHE A 453 -6.75 15.56 -5.18
N HIS A 454 -5.92 14.57 -4.83
CA HIS A 454 -4.72 14.82 -4.01
C HIS A 454 -3.77 15.84 -4.65
N ALA A 455 -3.41 15.65 -5.93
CA ALA A 455 -2.45 16.49 -6.63
C ALA A 455 -2.93 17.93 -6.80
N PRO A 456 -4.12 18.20 -7.40
CA PRO A 456 -4.57 19.58 -7.58
C PRO A 456 -4.73 20.32 -6.25
N LEU A 457 -5.21 19.65 -5.19
CA LEU A 457 -5.32 20.29 -3.87
C LEU A 457 -3.95 20.63 -3.29
N LEU A 458 -2.99 19.71 -3.33
CA LEU A 458 -1.63 19.99 -2.83
C LEU A 458 -0.94 21.08 -3.64
N ASP A 459 -1.17 21.15 -4.95
CA ASP A 459 -0.59 22.15 -5.84
C ASP A 459 -1.18 23.55 -5.59
N ILE A 460 -2.51 23.66 -5.45
CA ILE A 460 -3.21 24.93 -5.16
C ILE A 460 -2.71 25.53 -3.84
N PHE A 461 -2.51 24.70 -2.82
CA PHE A 461 -2.03 25.14 -1.51
C PHE A 461 -0.50 25.20 -1.39
N GLY A 462 0.24 24.95 -2.48
CA GLY A 462 1.68 25.17 -2.57
C GLY A 462 2.56 24.08 -1.93
N PHE A 463 2.03 22.89 -1.62
CA PHE A 463 2.79 21.79 -1.03
C PHE A 463 3.60 21.02 -2.09
N LYS A 464 4.88 21.37 -2.22
CA LYS A 464 5.79 20.84 -3.25
C LYS A 464 6.76 19.76 -2.73
N SER A 465 7.00 19.69 -1.42
CA SER A 465 7.97 18.74 -0.85
C SER A 465 7.52 17.29 -1.05
N PRO A 466 8.36 16.38 -1.60
CA PRO A 466 7.99 14.98 -1.79
C PRO A 466 7.59 14.27 -0.49
N ILE A 467 8.24 14.61 0.62
CA ILE A 467 7.92 14.06 1.95
C ILE A 467 6.51 14.50 2.36
N SER A 468 6.23 15.81 2.26
CA SER A 468 4.92 16.36 2.63
C SER A 468 3.80 15.78 1.76
N ARG A 469 3.98 15.79 0.43
CA ARG A 469 3.00 15.25 -0.52
C ARG A 469 2.70 13.78 -0.27
N GLY A 470 3.75 12.98 -0.06
CA GLY A 470 3.63 11.56 0.21
C GLY A 470 2.93 11.30 1.55
N LEU A 471 3.42 11.89 2.63
CA LEU A 471 2.83 11.71 3.96
C LEU A 471 1.38 12.18 4.01
N ALA A 472 1.05 13.31 3.39
CA ALA A 472 -0.30 13.86 3.32
C ALA A 472 -1.25 12.94 2.55
N THR A 473 -0.87 12.53 1.34
CA THR A 473 -1.72 11.69 0.48
C THR A 473 -1.97 10.33 1.13
N GLY A 474 -0.94 9.69 1.67
CA GLY A 474 -1.07 8.40 2.33
C GLY A 474 -1.89 8.46 3.63
N SER A 475 -1.76 9.54 4.40
CA SER A 475 -2.52 9.71 5.65
C SER A 475 -3.99 10.07 5.42
N ALA A 476 -4.29 10.88 4.40
CA ALA A 476 -5.65 11.37 4.15
C ALA A 476 -6.49 10.42 3.29
N ALA A 477 -5.86 9.64 2.42
CA ALA A 477 -6.56 8.80 1.42
C ALA A 477 -5.99 7.39 1.28
N HIS A 478 -5.21 6.94 2.27
CA HIS A 478 -4.79 5.55 2.46
C HIS A 478 -4.27 4.89 1.17
N GLY A 479 -4.53 3.59 0.97
CA GLY A 479 -4.02 2.82 -0.17
C GLY A 479 -4.46 3.32 -1.56
N LEU A 480 -5.66 3.89 -1.71
CA LEU A 480 -6.13 4.36 -3.02
C LEU A 480 -5.43 5.67 -3.42
N GLY A 481 -5.29 6.62 -2.48
CA GLY A 481 -4.49 7.83 -2.69
C GLY A 481 -3.01 7.51 -2.91
N SER A 482 -2.43 6.62 -2.11
CA SER A 482 -1.03 6.18 -2.28
C SER A 482 -0.78 5.53 -3.64
N ALA A 483 -1.75 4.81 -4.20
CA ALA A 483 -1.63 4.24 -5.53
C ALA A 483 -1.65 5.31 -6.64
N ALA A 484 -2.37 6.42 -6.44
CA ALA A 484 -2.46 7.50 -7.42
C ALA A 484 -1.15 8.32 -7.51
N ILE A 485 -0.43 8.48 -6.39
CA ILE A 485 0.85 9.21 -6.35
C ILE A 485 2.05 8.38 -6.86
N LEU A 486 1.83 7.12 -7.22
CA LEU A 486 2.85 6.22 -7.78
C LEU A 486 3.59 6.84 -8.98
N GLY A 487 2.87 7.58 -9.82
CA GLY A 487 3.43 8.26 -10.99
C GLY A 487 4.33 9.48 -10.65
N GLU A 488 4.27 10.02 -9.44
CA GLU A 488 5.11 11.16 -9.02
C GLU A 488 6.52 10.76 -8.59
N GLY A 489 6.82 9.46 -8.45
CA GLY A 489 8.15 8.96 -8.13
C GLY A 489 8.51 9.09 -6.64
N GLU A 490 9.22 10.17 -6.27
CA GLU A 490 9.77 10.34 -4.91
C GLU A 490 8.75 10.41 -3.75
N PRO A 491 7.53 10.96 -3.90
CA PRO A 491 6.54 10.98 -2.83
C PRO A 491 5.97 9.60 -2.48
N PHE A 492 5.97 8.65 -3.43
CA PHE A 492 5.27 7.36 -3.30
C PHE A 492 5.69 6.52 -2.09
N PRO A 493 7.00 6.33 -1.79
CA PRO A 493 7.42 5.63 -0.60
C PRO A 493 6.87 6.20 0.71
N PHE A 494 6.79 7.53 0.83
CA PHE A 494 6.24 8.19 2.02
C PHE A 494 4.74 7.98 2.15
N ALA A 495 4.00 7.92 1.04
CA ALA A 495 2.56 7.62 1.06
C ALA A 495 2.27 6.19 1.56
N VAL A 496 3.05 5.20 1.11
CA VAL A 496 2.92 3.81 1.56
C VAL A 496 3.28 3.66 3.05
N ILE A 497 4.29 4.39 3.52
CA ILE A 497 4.64 4.45 4.95
C ILE A 497 3.50 5.08 5.75
N ALA A 498 3.02 6.24 5.30
CA ALA A 498 1.99 7.00 6.00
C ALA A 498 0.68 6.24 6.13
N MET A 499 0.17 5.64 5.05
CA MET A 499 -1.09 4.87 5.12
C MET A 499 -1.02 3.72 6.13
N THR A 500 0.16 3.10 6.27
CA THR A 500 0.36 1.97 7.18
C THR A 500 0.45 2.45 8.63
N LEU A 501 1.29 3.47 8.89
CA LEU A 501 1.46 4.02 10.23
C LEU A 501 0.20 4.70 10.76
N VAL A 502 -0.53 5.44 9.92
CA VAL A 502 -1.81 6.06 10.31
C VAL A 502 -2.84 4.99 10.64
N GLY A 503 -2.85 3.88 9.89
CA GLY A 503 -3.63 2.70 10.21
C GLY A 503 -3.31 2.15 11.61
N ILE A 504 -2.03 1.91 11.88
CA ILE A 504 -1.55 1.42 13.19
C ILE A 504 -1.94 2.38 14.31
N PHE A 505 -1.56 3.66 14.19
CA PHE A 505 -1.80 4.63 15.24
C PHE A 505 -3.28 4.84 15.50
N SER A 506 -4.11 4.98 14.47
CA SER A 506 -5.55 5.17 14.65
C SER A 506 -6.19 3.97 15.35
N THR A 507 -5.82 2.74 14.96
CA THR A 507 -6.37 1.54 15.62
C THR A 507 -5.84 1.37 17.03
N CYS A 508 -4.55 1.61 17.29
CA CYS A 508 -3.98 1.58 18.64
C CYS A 508 -4.63 2.62 19.56
N LEU A 509 -4.77 3.87 19.09
CA LEU A 509 -5.47 4.93 19.82
C LEU A 509 -6.91 4.53 20.14
N CYS A 510 -7.65 3.97 19.18
CA CYS A 510 -9.01 3.48 19.42
C CYS A 510 -9.08 2.26 20.36
N ALA A 511 -8.00 1.48 20.45
CA ALA A 511 -7.93 0.33 21.36
C ALA A 511 -7.65 0.75 22.80
N THR A 512 -6.96 1.87 22.98
CA THR A 512 -6.68 2.44 24.30
C THR A 512 -7.97 2.98 24.94
N PRO A 513 -8.45 2.40 26.07
CA PRO A 513 -9.73 2.76 26.68
C PRO A 513 -9.94 4.26 26.94
N PRO A 514 -9.00 5.04 27.51
CA PRO A 514 -9.23 6.46 27.77
C PRO A 514 -9.42 7.27 26.48
N PHE A 515 -8.62 6.99 25.45
CA PHE A 515 -8.76 7.69 24.17
C PHE A 515 -10.04 7.30 23.45
N ARG A 516 -10.42 6.02 23.52
CA ARG A 516 -11.72 5.56 23.01
C ARG A 516 -12.89 6.27 23.70
N SER A 517 -12.87 6.35 25.04
CA SER A 517 -13.92 7.06 25.79
C SER A 517 -13.98 8.54 25.41
N LEU A 518 -12.83 9.19 25.23
CA LEU A 518 -12.75 10.56 24.73
C LEU A 518 -13.40 10.69 23.35
N LEU A 519 -13.09 9.81 22.40
CA LEU A 519 -13.71 9.83 21.06
C LEU A 519 -15.22 9.65 21.11
N LEU A 520 -15.70 8.71 21.94
CA LEU A 520 -17.14 8.47 22.11
C LEU A 520 -17.82 9.69 22.72
N TRP A 521 -17.22 10.32 23.73
CA TRP A 521 -17.73 11.54 24.35
C TRP A 521 -17.79 12.70 23.35
N ILE A 522 -16.74 12.91 22.55
CA ILE A 522 -16.72 13.96 21.52
C ILE A 522 -17.79 13.70 20.46
N ALA A 523 -17.92 12.48 19.97
CA ALA A 523 -18.85 12.14 18.89
C ALA A 523 -20.31 12.07 19.34
N LEU A 524 -20.59 11.48 20.50
CA LEU A 524 -21.96 11.21 20.97
C LEU A 524 -22.48 12.30 21.90
N GLY A 525 -21.59 12.95 22.66
CA GLY A 525 -21.94 13.96 23.64
C GLY A 525 -22.50 13.41 24.96
N ALA A 526 -22.21 12.15 25.26
CA ALA A 526 -22.60 11.45 26.48
C ALA A 526 -21.35 11.07 27.28
#